data_AF-A0A9D9NJB5-F1
#
_entry.id   AF-A0A9D9NJB5-F1
#
_cell.length_a   1.000
_cell.length_b   1.000
_cell.length_c   1.000
_cell.angle_alpha   90.00
_cell.angle_beta   90.00
_cell.angle_gamma   90.00
#
_symmetry.space_group_name_H-M   'P 1'
#
loop_
_entity.id
_entity.type
_entity.pdbx_description
1 polymer ?
#
loop_
_entity_poly.entity_id
_entity_poly.type
_entity_poly.pdbx_seq_one_letter_code
_entity_poly.pdbx_strand_id
1 'polypeptide(L)'
;MQDSTVTATDTIHYGPVPVSQAFSGGALMMEQSPVDSSQEDNHDGDSVVTDVVAVICILAILFTLKKMVNVLPSMLSCLFRWKEALDLEYNVKLGRDRNIIFLVMILPACLLATRYSLYAPDFISTMDISGKFFSYVGILIGYLLVRAAADFATGTRKIDKRAYSAAKMLFLTFFSLGTLFCIVTAGLLSFTELPYETVRSVILYISGALYLLLIFRKAQIFSHYCSVLSTILYLCSLEIVPTGLLVASAMIL
;
A
#
# COMPACT_ATOMS: atom_id res chain seq x y z
N MET A 1 38.40 46.83 42.36
CA MET A 1 38.76 47.89 41.41
C MET A 1 38.83 47.21 40.06
N GLN A 2 37.84 47.51 39.20
CA GLN A 2 37.74 47.19 37.76
C GLN A 2 37.69 45.71 37.34
N ASP A 3 36.89 45.29 36.37
CA ASP A 3 35.72 45.89 35.71
C ASP A 3 35.00 44.78 34.94
N SER A 4 33.74 45.03 34.65
CA SER A 4 32.79 44.15 33.98
C SER A 4 33.17 43.89 32.52
N THR A 5 32.79 42.75 31.94
CA THR A 5 31.97 42.70 30.69
C THR A 5 31.63 41.27 30.29
N VAL A 6 30.36 40.91 30.53
CA VAL A 6 29.63 39.98 29.69
C VAL A 6 29.40 40.70 28.36
N THR A 7 29.95 40.15 27.27
CA THR A 7 29.61 40.61 25.92
C THR A 7 29.24 39.38 25.10
N ALA A 8 27.93 39.16 24.98
CA ALA A 8 27.35 38.29 23.99
C ALA A 8 27.40 39.02 22.64
N THR A 9 28.23 38.54 21.72
CA THR A 9 27.97 38.59 20.28
C THR A 9 29.00 37.69 19.62
N ASP A 10 28.56 36.57 19.05
CA ASP A 10 29.12 36.12 17.80
C ASP A 10 28.02 35.47 16.96
N THR A 11 27.53 36.30 16.06
CA THR A 11 26.94 35.99 14.77
C THR A 11 27.48 34.67 14.20
N ILE A 12 26.58 33.71 13.98
CA ILE A 12 26.85 32.46 13.26
C ILE A 12 27.26 32.81 11.83
N HIS A 13 28.57 32.80 11.57
CA HIS A 13 29.13 33.01 10.25
C HIS A 13 29.25 31.65 9.57
N TYR A 14 28.31 31.31 8.68
CA TYR A 14 28.42 30.13 7.82
C TYR A 14 29.50 30.38 6.75
N GLY A 15 30.72 29.97 7.05
CA GLY A 15 31.85 30.00 6.12
C GLY A 15 32.86 28.90 6.48
N PRO A 16 33.63 28.39 5.52
CA PRO A 16 34.59 27.30 5.77
C PRO A 16 35.65 27.75 6.79
N VAL A 17 35.70 27.06 7.93
CA VAL A 17 36.67 27.33 9.01
C VAL A 17 38.08 26.95 8.53
N PRO A 18 39.10 27.80 8.72
CA PRO A 18 40.46 27.50 8.29
C PRO A 18 41.06 26.29 9.03
N VAL A 19 41.80 25.46 8.31
CA VAL A 19 42.39 24.17 8.79
C VAL A 19 43.22 24.32 10.07
N SER A 20 43.77 25.51 10.32
CA SER A 20 44.54 25.82 11.54
C SER A 20 43.72 25.80 12.83
N GLN A 21 42.39 25.84 12.74
CA GLN A 21 41.49 25.75 13.90
C GLN A 21 40.88 24.34 14.09
N ALA A 22 41.11 23.42 13.15
CA ALA A 22 40.61 22.04 13.23
C ALA A 22 41.43 21.16 14.19
N PHE A 23 42.57 21.66 14.70
CA PHE A 23 43.45 20.92 15.60
C PHE A 23 43.76 21.77 16.83
N SER A 24 43.43 21.25 18.01
CA SER A 24 43.84 21.83 19.30
C SER A 24 44.65 20.79 20.05
N GLY A 25 45.88 21.14 20.45
CA GLY A 25 46.77 20.24 21.19
C GLY A 25 47.21 18.97 20.46
N GLY A 26 47.17 18.95 19.11
CA GLY A 26 47.51 17.78 18.31
C GLY A 26 46.38 16.76 18.14
N ALA A 27 45.18 17.04 18.67
CA ALA A 27 43.97 16.26 18.43
C ALA A 27 43.09 16.97 17.40
N LEU A 28 42.57 16.21 16.42
CA LEU A 28 41.58 16.68 15.46
C LEU A 28 40.26 16.93 16.20
N MET A 29 39.86 18.20 16.28
CA MET A 29 38.55 18.60 16.77
C MET A 29 37.55 18.37 15.63
N MET A 30 37.02 17.15 15.52
CA MET A 30 35.80 16.97 14.73
C MET A 30 34.68 17.64 15.51
N GLU A 31 34.15 18.73 14.97
CA GLU A 31 32.86 19.25 15.41
C GLU A 31 31.84 18.16 15.11
N GLN A 32 31.48 17.40 16.16
CA GLN A 32 30.30 16.57 16.15
C GLN A 32 29.13 17.54 16.08
N SER A 33 28.78 17.98 14.86
CA SER A 33 27.39 18.31 14.58
C SER A 33 26.57 17.19 15.21
N PRO A 34 25.56 17.50 16.04
CA PRO A 34 24.55 16.50 16.32
C PRO A 34 23.98 16.15 14.94
N VAL A 35 24.48 15.06 14.37
CA VAL A 35 23.69 14.29 13.43
C VAL A 35 22.47 13.97 14.26
N ASP A 36 21.38 14.67 13.96
CA ASP A 36 20.04 14.26 14.34
C ASP A 36 19.92 12.80 13.89
N SER A 37 20.32 11.93 14.81
CA SER A 37 20.23 10.47 14.76
C SER A 37 18.79 10.14 15.13
N SER A 38 17.86 10.80 14.44
CA SER A 38 16.44 10.55 14.51
C SER A 38 15.98 9.93 13.21
N GLN A 39 16.77 9.02 12.61
CA GLN A 39 16.23 8.14 11.57
C GLN A 39 17.07 6.93 11.17
N GLU A 40 17.84 6.28 12.05
CA GLU A 40 18.53 5.04 11.68
C GLU A 40 18.72 4.15 12.92
N ASP A 41 17.64 3.47 13.33
CA ASP A 41 17.62 2.17 14.04
C ASP A 41 16.18 1.84 14.48
N ASN A 42 15.27 1.65 13.52
CA ASN A 42 14.04 0.89 13.75
C ASN A 42 14.11 -0.43 12.96
N HIS A 43 15.21 -1.16 13.15
CA HIS A 43 15.19 -2.60 12.98
C HIS A 43 14.77 -3.22 14.32
N ASP A 44 13.81 -4.15 14.27
CA ASP A 44 13.37 -4.99 15.38
C ASP A 44 12.69 -4.33 16.58
N GLY A 45 11.46 -3.90 16.35
CA GLY A 45 10.40 -4.27 17.28
C GLY A 45 9.81 -5.60 16.85
N ASP A 46 10.51 -6.72 17.09
CA ASP A 46 9.97 -8.07 16.87
C ASP A 46 8.74 -8.27 17.77
N SER A 47 7.56 -7.98 17.22
CA SER A 47 6.34 -8.33 17.92
C SER A 47 5.99 -9.77 17.62
N VAL A 48 5.91 -10.57 18.68
CA VAL A 48 5.37 -11.93 18.64
C VAL A 48 4.02 -11.95 17.91
N VAL A 49 3.24 -10.87 17.99
CA VAL A 49 1.97 -10.71 17.28
C VAL A 49 2.16 -10.75 15.77
N THR A 50 3.04 -9.94 15.20
CA THR A 50 3.28 -9.91 13.74
C THR A 50 3.83 -11.23 13.23
N ASP A 51 4.66 -11.92 14.01
CA ASP A 51 5.21 -13.23 13.65
C ASP A 51 4.16 -14.32 13.65
N VAL A 52 3.33 -14.37 14.70
CA VAL A 52 2.20 -15.30 14.77
C VAL A 52 1.24 -15.06 13.62
N VAL A 53 0.93 -13.79 13.31
CA VAL A 53 0.06 -13.43 12.18
C VAL A 53 0.71 -13.82 10.84
N ALA A 54 2.02 -13.65 10.68
CA ALA A 54 2.76 -14.09 9.49
C ALA A 54 2.70 -15.61 9.31
N VAL A 55 2.90 -16.38 10.38
CA VAL A 55 2.75 -17.86 10.35
C VAL A 55 1.32 -18.24 9.96
N ILE A 56 0.30 -17.58 10.53
CA ILE A 56 -1.10 -17.79 10.16
C ILE A 56 -1.34 -17.47 8.67
N CYS A 57 -0.76 -16.39 8.15
CA CYS A 57 -0.83 -16.04 6.73
C CYS A 57 -0.24 -17.14 5.84
N ILE A 58 0.95 -17.64 6.19
CA ILE A 58 1.62 -18.70 5.44
C ILE A 58 0.74 -19.95 5.44
N LEU A 59 0.23 -20.38 6.60
CA LEU A 59 -0.66 -21.55 6.69
C LEU A 59 -1.95 -21.36 5.88
N ALA A 60 -2.56 -20.17 5.91
CA ALA A 60 -3.76 -19.86 5.14
C ALA A 60 -3.52 -19.87 3.63
N ILE A 61 -2.38 -19.34 3.18
CA ILE A 61 -1.96 -19.38 1.77
C ILE A 61 -1.72 -20.83 1.34
N LEU A 62 -1.00 -21.62 2.15
CA LEU A 62 -0.74 -23.04 1.86
C LEU A 62 -2.05 -23.85 1.77
N PHE A 63 -2.99 -23.63 2.70
CA PHE A 63 -4.29 -24.31 2.69
C PHE A 63 -5.12 -23.95 1.44
N THR A 64 -5.01 -22.71 0.95
CA THR A 64 -5.74 -22.25 -0.24
C THR A 64 -4.94 -22.36 -1.55
N LEU A 65 -3.72 -22.89 -1.52
CA LEU A 65 -2.81 -22.94 -2.66
C LEU A 65 -3.43 -23.65 -3.86
N LYS A 66 -4.09 -24.79 -3.65
CA LYS A 66 -4.78 -25.53 -4.73
C LYS A 66 -5.86 -24.69 -5.41
N LYS A 67 -6.62 -23.91 -4.64
CA LYS A 67 -7.63 -23.00 -5.19
C LYS A 67 -6.97 -21.85 -5.94
N MET A 68 -5.90 -21.29 -5.38
CA MET A 68 -5.13 -20.23 -6.00
C MET A 68 -4.59 -20.64 -7.35
N VAL A 69 -3.89 -21.77 -7.46
CA VAL A 69 -3.35 -22.28 -8.73
C VAL A 69 -4.45 -22.51 -9.78
N ASN A 70 -5.64 -22.96 -9.35
CA ASN A 70 -6.76 -23.20 -10.25
C ASN A 70 -7.41 -21.89 -10.78
N VAL A 71 -7.46 -20.85 -9.96
CA VAL A 71 -8.12 -19.57 -10.30
C VAL A 71 -7.15 -18.57 -10.95
N LEU A 72 -5.87 -18.64 -10.60
CA LEU A 72 -4.80 -17.75 -11.07
C LEU A 72 -4.76 -17.55 -12.60
N PRO A 73 -4.83 -18.58 -13.46
CA PRO A 73 -4.76 -18.36 -14.91
C PRO A 73 -5.93 -17.51 -15.43
N SER A 74 -7.12 -17.65 -14.85
CA SER A 74 -8.28 -16.82 -15.23
C SER A 74 -8.15 -15.39 -14.70
N MET A 75 -7.64 -15.21 -13.47
CA MET A 75 -7.34 -13.88 -12.93
C MET A 75 -6.28 -13.17 -13.76
N LEU A 76 -5.21 -13.86 -14.13
CA LEU A 76 -4.11 -13.31 -14.93
C LEU A 76 -4.60 -12.93 -16.33
N SER A 77 -5.47 -13.73 -16.93
CA SER A 77 -6.11 -13.42 -18.21
C SER A 77 -6.95 -12.13 -18.15
N CYS A 78 -7.51 -11.77 -16.99
CA CYS A 78 -8.21 -10.48 -16.79
C CYS A 78 -7.28 -9.26 -16.92
N LEU A 79 -5.96 -9.42 -16.74
CA LEU A 79 -4.98 -8.34 -16.96
C LEU A 79 -4.89 -7.97 -18.44
N PHE A 80 -5.09 -8.94 -19.34
CA PHE A 80 -4.92 -8.78 -20.79
C PHE A 80 -6.25 -8.55 -21.51
N ARG A 81 -7.33 -9.19 -21.06
CA ARG A 81 -8.62 -9.20 -21.76
C ARG A 81 -9.78 -8.97 -20.80
N TRP A 82 -10.57 -7.93 -21.04
CA TRP A 82 -11.72 -7.58 -20.19
C TRP A 82 -12.86 -8.62 -20.26
N LYS A 83 -13.01 -9.34 -21.38
CA LYS A 83 -14.02 -10.40 -21.54
C LYS A 83 -13.82 -11.56 -20.55
N GLU A 84 -12.57 -11.82 -20.16
CA GLU A 84 -12.24 -12.83 -19.15
C GLU A 84 -12.83 -12.49 -17.79
N ALA A 85 -13.00 -11.21 -17.47
CA ALA A 85 -13.66 -10.80 -16.23
C ALA A 85 -15.15 -11.18 -16.23
N LEU A 86 -15.81 -11.18 -17.40
CA LEU A 86 -17.19 -11.65 -17.55
C LEU A 86 -17.27 -13.17 -17.44
N ASP A 87 -16.34 -13.88 -18.10
CA ASP A 87 -16.30 -15.35 -18.10
C ASP A 87 -15.97 -15.90 -16.70
N LEU A 88 -15.06 -15.25 -15.97
CA LEU A 88 -14.71 -15.56 -14.58
C LEU A 88 -15.91 -15.38 -13.65
N GLU A 89 -16.71 -14.33 -13.86
CA GLU A 89 -17.91 -14.08 -13.06
C GLU A 89 -19.05 -15.05 -13.41
N TYR A 90 -19.12 -15.50 -14.67
CA TYR A 90 -20.09 -16.51 -15.09
C TYR A 90 -19.82 -17.88 -14.46
N ASN A 91 -18.54 -18.22 -14.23
CA ASN A 91 -18.16 -19.46 -13.57
C ASN A 91 -18.29 -19.35 -12.05
N VAL A 92 -19.44 -19.79 -11.51
CA VAL A 92 -19.76 -19.74 -10.07
C VAL A 92 -18.67 -20.37 -9.19
N LYS A 93 -18.07 -21.50 -9.62
CA LYS A 93 -17.01 -22.17 -8.85
C LYS A 93 -15.77 -21.29 -8.78
N LEU A 94 -15.35 -20.74 -9.92
CA LEU A 94 -14.16 -19.93 -10.06
C LEU A 94 -14.31 -18.57 -9.35
N GLY A 95 -15.47 -17.94 -9.46
CA GLY A 95 -15.83 -16.74 -8.70
C GLY A 95 -15.86 -16.97 -7.19
N ARG A 96 -16.37 -18.11 -6.72
CA ARG A 96 -16.33 -18.48 -5.29
C ARG A 96 -14.91 -18.68 -4.80
N ASP A 97 -14.09 -19.42 -5.55
CA ASP A 97 -12.69 -19.67 -5.18
C ASP A 97 -11.89 -18.35 -5.16
N ARG A 98 -12.11 -17.44 -6.12
CA ARG A 98 -11.57 -16.06 -6.12
C ARG A 98 -11.93 -15.31 -4.84
N ASN A 99 -13.20 -15.33 -4.43
CA ASN A 99 -13.64 -14.62 -3.23
C ASN A 99 -12.98 -15.17 -1.96
N ILE A 100 -12.78 -16.49 -1.88
CA ILE A 100 -12.03 -17.12 -0.78
C ILE A 100 -10.57 -16.65 -0.80
N ILE A 101 -9.93 -16.63 -1.97
CA ILE A 101 -8.54 -16.15 -2.12
C ILE A 101 -8.44 -14.69 -1.70
N PHE A 102 -9.37 -13.84 -2.11
CA PHE A 102 -9.43 -12.44 -1.70
C PHE A 102 -9.47 -12.30 -0.17
N LEU A 103 -10.35 -13.04 0.51
CA LEU A 103 -10.44 -13.01 1.97
C LEU A 103 -9.13 -13.44 2.64
N VAL A 104 -8.46 -14.46 2.10
CA VAL A 104 -7.15 -14.89 2.60
C VAL A 104 -6.06 -13.85 2.32
N MET A 105 -6.12 -13.13 1.21
CA MET A 105 -5.15 -12.12 0.81
C MET A 105 -5.25 -10.80 1.58
N ILE A 106 -6.34 -10.54 2.29
CA ILE A 106 -6.49 -9.37 3.17
C ILE A 106 -5.35 -9.33 4.21
N LEU A 107 -5.10 -10.45 4.89
CA LEU A 107 -4.17 -10.51 6.00
C LEU A 107 -2.70 -10.32 5.53
N PRO A 108 -2.21 -11.01 4.48
CA PRO A 108 -0.92 -10.72 3.87
C PRO A 108 -0.78 -9.29 3.34
N ALA A 109 -1.84 -8.70 2.80
CA ALA A 109 -1.81 -7.31 2.34
C ALA A 109 -1.57 -6.33 3.50
N CYS A 110 -2.24 -6.54 4.64
CA CYS A 110 -2.04 -5.73 5.85
C CYS A 110 -0.64 -5.92 6.44
N LEU A 111 -0.12 -7.16 6.47
CA LEU A 111 1.27 -7.41 6.89
C LEU A 111 2.27 -6.72 5.99
N LEU A 112 2.07 -6.78 4.67
CA LEU A 112 2.93 -6.12 3.71
C LEU A 112 2.89 -4.59 3.88
N ALA A 113 1.70 -4.03 4.08
CA ALA A 113 1.52 -2.60 4.36
C ALA A 113 2.23 -2.18 5.66
N THR A 114 2.19 -3.03 6.69
CA THR A 114 2.88 -2.82 7.96
C THR A 114 4.40 -2.91 7.80
N ARG A 115 4.88 -3.94 7.12
CA ARG A 115 6.31 -4.20 6.94
C ARG A 115 6.99 -3.14 6.09
N TYR A 116 6.33 -2.64 5.04
CA TYR A 116 6.88 -1.67 4.09
C TYR A 116 6.37 -0.24 4.29
N SER A 117 5.60 0.03 5.35
CA SER A 117 4.96 1.33 5.63
C SER A 117 4.35 1.95 4.36
N LEU A 118 3.57 1.15 3.62
CA LEU A 118 3.03 1.54 2.30
C LEU A 118 2.09 2.76 2.38
N TYR A 119 1.52 3.01 3.56
CA TYR A 119 0.66 4.14 3.85
C TYR A 119 1.01 4.64 5.25
N ALA A 120 1.69 5.78 5.36
CA ALA A 120 2.28 6.26 6.61
C ALA A 120 1.76 7.66 6.97
N PRO A 121 0.49 7.78 7.42
CA PRO A 121 -0.01 9.01 8.01
C PRO A 121 0.68 9.26 9.36
N ASP A 122 0.68 10.51 9.81
CA ASP A 122 1.43 10.94 10.98
C ASP A 122 0.99 10.19 12.24
N PHE A 123 -0.31 9.93 12.40
CA PHE A 123 -0.83 9.16 13.54
C PHE A 123 -0.33 7.71 13.61
N ILE A 124 -0.09 7.04 12.47
CA ILE A 124 0.41 5.65 12.43
C ILE A 124 1.90 5.62 12.75
N SER A 125 2.65 6.66 12.37
CA SER A 125 4.10 6.70 12.56
C SER A 125 4.51 6.51 14.03
N THR A 126 3.71 7.06 14.95
CA THR A 126 3.92 7.06 16.41
C THR A 126 3.52 5.76 17.12
N MET A 127 2.82 4.85 16.43
CA MET A 127 2.33 3.61 17.03
C MET A 127 3.40 2.50 17.02
N ASP A 128 3.25 1.56 17.95
CA ASP A 128 4.01 0.31 17.95
C ASP A 128 3.64 -0.54 16.73
N ILE A 129 4.45 -1.56 16.41
CA ILE A 129 4.23 -2.40 15.21
C ILE A 129 2.87 -3.12 15.25
N SER A 130 2.38 -3.50 16.44
CA SER A 130 1.07 -4.15 16.58
C SER A 130 -0.07 -3.16 16.33
N GLY A 131 0.02 -1.96 16.90
CA GLY A 131 -0.91 -0.86 16.64
C GLY A 131 -0.93 -0.44 15.17
N LYS A 132 0.23 -0.42 14.50
CA LYS A 132 0.33 -0.19 13.04
C LYS A 132 -0.45 -1.25 12.27
N PHE A 133 -0.25 -2.52 12.58
CA PHE A 133 -0.95 -3.62 11.92
C PHE A 133 -2.48 -3.51 12.06
N PHE A 134 -2.99 -3.32 13.27
CA PHE A 134 -4.43 -3.16 13.50
C PHE A 134 -4.99 -1.91 12.80
N SER A 135 -4.22 -0.83 12.74
CA SER A 135 -4.60 0.37 12.00
C SER A 135 -4.73 0.09 10.50
N TYR A 136 -3.80 -0.65 9.88
CA TYR A 136 -3.93 -1.05 8.47
C TYR A 136 -5.14 -1.95 8.21
N VAL A 137 -5.43 -2.88 9.12
CA VAL A 137 -6.65 -3.71 9.04
C VAL A 137 -7.89 -2.82 9.11
N GLY A 138 -7.93 -1.87 10.06
CA GLY A 138 -9.03 -0.92 10.21
C GLY A 138 -9.23 -0.04 8.98
N ILE A 139 -8.14 0.50 8.41
CA ILE A 139 -8.17 1.30 7.17
C ILE A 139 -8.70 0.48 6.00
N LEU A 140 -8.24 -0.76 5.84
CA LEU A 140 -8.70 -1.63 4.76
C LEU A 140 -10.18 -1.97 4.91
N ILE A 141 -10.65 -2.28 6.12
CA ILE A 141 -12.07 -2.51 6.40
C ILE A 141 -12.88 -1.25 6.11
N GLY A 142 -12.43 -0.09 6.59
CA GLY A 142 -13.05 1.21 6.32
C GLY A 142 -13.16 1.50 4.82
N TYR A 143 -12.09 1.25 4.07
CA TYR A 143 -12.08 1.36 2.61
C TYR A 143 -13.12 0.44 1.96
N LEU A 144 -13.21 -0.83 2.38
CA LEU A 144 -14.20 -1.77 1.87
C LEU A 144 -15.63 -1.34 2.21
N LEU A 145 -15.87 -0.75 3.37
CA LEU A 145 -17.17 -0.21 3.78
C LEU A 145 -17.57 1.01 2.94
N VAL A 146 -16.66 1.97 2.74
CA VAL A 146 -16.90 3.13 1.87
C VAL A 146 -17.22 2.67 0.45
N ARG A 147 -16.49 1.67 -0.04
CA ARG A 147 -16.72 1.07 -1.36
C ARG A 147 -18.08 0.38 -1.46
N ALA A 148 -18.49 -0.35 -0.42
CA ALA A 148 -19.82 -0.96 -0.35
C ALA A 148 -20.94 0.08 -0.26
N ALA A 149 -20.74 1.17 0.47
CA ALA A 149 -21.68 2.28 0.55
C ALA A 149 -21.81 3.01 -0.80
N ALA A 150 -20.70 3.23 -1.51
CA ALA A 150 -20.70 3.82 -2.85
C ALA A 150 -21.42 2.94 -3.88
N ASP A 151 -21.24 1.62 -3.81
CA ASP A 151 -21.96 0.64 -4.63
C ASP A 151 -23.47 0.65 -4.34
N PHE A 152 -23.84 0.68 -3.06
CA PHE A 152 -25.23 0.82 -2.64
C PHE A 152 -25.88 2.12 -3.14
N ALA A 153 -25.15 3.24 -3.07
CA ALA A 153 -25.64 4.56 -3.48
C ALA A 153 -25.79 4.71 -5.00
N THR A 154 -24.91 4.10 -5.80
CA THR A 154 -24.97 4.20 -7.27
C THR A 154 -26.08 3.36 -7.88
N GLY A 155 -26.36 2.17 -7.33
CA GLY A 155 -27.41 1.27 -7.80
C GLY A 155 -27.21 0.75 -9.25
N THR A 156 -27.95 -0.29 -9.62
CA THR A 156 -27.80 -1.00 -10.92
C THR A 156 -28.67 -0.45 -12.05
N ARG A 157 -29.20 0.77 -11.93
CA ARG A 157 -30.41 1.21 -12.66
C ARG A 157 -30.30 1.28 -14.19
N LYS A 158 -29.09 1.32 -14.77
CA LYS A 158 -28.91 1.51 -16.23
C LYS A 158 -27.97 0.50 -16.91
N ILE A 159 -27.35 -0.40 -16.17
CA ILE A 159 -26.35 -1.33 -16.71
C ILE A 159 -26.90 -2.75 -16.65
N ASP A 160 -26.54 -3.58 -17.64
CA ASP A 160 -26.74 -5.01 -17.54
C ASP A 160 -26.16 -5.54 -16.22
N LYS A 161 -26.97 -6.28 -15.46
CA LYS A 161 -26.60 -6.75 -14.12
C LYS A 161 -25.32 -7.59 -14.15
N ARG A 162 -25.06 -8.30 -15.25
CA ARG A 162 -23.87 -9.16 -15.40
C ARG A 162 -22.61 -8.32 -15.59
N ALA A 163 -22.66 -7.35 -16.49
CA ALA A 163 -21.55 -6.42 -16.72
C ALA A 163 -21.21 -5.62 -15.44
N TYR A 164 -22.23 -5.18 -14.70
CA TYR A 164 -22.04 -4.50 -13.42
C TYR A 164 -21.41 -5.42 -12.36
N SER A 165 -21.90 -6.66 -12.20
CA SER A 165 -21.32 -7.63 -11.25
C SER A 165 -19.87 -7.93 -11.57
N ALA A 166 -19.54 -8.18 -12.84
CA ALA A 166 -18.17 -8.45 -13.26
C ALA A 166 -17.25 -7.25 -13.00
N ALA A 167 -17.67 -6.03 -13.32
CA ALA A 167 -16.91 -4.81 -13.05
C ALA A 167 -16.71 -4.59 -11.54
N LYS A 168 -17.71 -4.89 -10.70
CA LYS A 168 -17.60 -4.81 -9.24
C LYS A 168 -16.56 -5.82 -8.72
N MET A 169 -16.70 -7.08 -9.11
CA MET A 169 -15.85 -8.18 -8.65
C MET A 169 -14.41 -8.10 -9.16
N LEU A 170 -14.16 -7.32 -10.22
CA LEU A 170 -12.82 -7.07 -10.73
C LEU A 170 -11.87 -6.50 -9.67
N PHE A 171 -12.40 -5.74 -8.70
CA PHE A 171 -11.59 -5.27 -7.57
C PHE A 171 -10.98 -6.41 -6.77
N LEU A 172 -11.75 -7.47 -6.46
CA LEU A 172 -11.25 -8.62 -5.71
C LEU A 172 -10.15 -9.35 -6.49
N THR A 173 -10.32 -9.46 -7.80
CA THR A 173 -9.32 -10.05 -8.72
C THR A 173 -8.00 -9.28 -8.66
N PHE A 174 -8.04 -7.97 -8.89
CA PHE A 174 -6.85 -7.13 -8.94
C PHE A 174 -6.19 -6.95 -7.59
N PHE A 175 -6.97 -6.85 -6.51
CA PHE A 175 -6.44 -6.82 -5.16
C PHE A 175 -5.65 -8.09 -4.86
N SER A 176 -6.24 -9.26 -5.10
CA SER A 176 -5.57 -10.54 -4.83
C SER A 176 -4.33 -10.76 -5.69
N LEU A 177 -4.38 -10.39 -6.98
CA LEU A 177 -3.20 -10.41 -7.86
C LEU A 177 -2.13 -9.43 -7.42
N GLY A 178 -2.52 -8.23 -7.02
CA GLY A 178 -1.60 -7.21 -6.53
C GLY A 178 -0.88 -7.65 -5.27
N THR A 179 -1.61 -8.17 -4.28
CA THR A 179 -1.01 -8.75 -3.08
C THR A 179 -0.06 -9.88 -3.42
N LEU A 180 -0.46 -10.80 -4.32
CA LEU A 180 0.40 -11.91 -4.76
C LEU A 180 1.69 -11.40 -5.43
N PHE A 181 1.59 -10.47 -6.38
CA PHE A 181 2.77 -9.89 -7.02
C PHE A 181 3.66 -9.16 -6.03
N CYS A 182 3.09 -8.41 -5.10
CA CYS A 182 3.89 -7.71 -4.11
C CYS A 182 4.59 -8.66 -3.13
N ILE A 183 3.96 -9.77 -2.73
CA ILE A 183 4.61 -10.82 -1.91
C ILE A 183 5.76 -11.46 -2.68
N VAL A 184 5.53 -11.84 -3.94
CA VAL A 184 6.57 -12.44 -4.79
C VAL A 184 7.73 -11.46 -4.99
N THR A 185 7.44 -10.20 -5.31
CA THR A 185 8.46 -9.17 -5.49
C THR A 185 9.22 -8.88 -4.20
N ALA A 186 8.54 -8.77 -3.06
CA ALA A 186 9.18 -8.60 -1.75
C ALA A 186 10.12 -9.77 -1.42
N GLY A 187 9.66 -11.01 -1.66
CA GLY A 187 10.46 -12.22 -1.45
C GLY A 187 11.62 -12.40 -2.44
N LEU A 188 11.51 -11.89 -3.67
CA LEU A 188 12.63 -11.87 -4.61
C LEU A 188 13.65 -10.80 -4.23
N LEU A 189 13.19 -9.61 -3.84
CA LEU A 189 14.04 -8.50 -3.46
C LEU A 189 14.77 -8.73 -2.13
N SER A 190 14.21 -9.55 -1.23
CA SER A 190 14.90 -9.91 0.02
C SER A 190 16.23 -10.64 -0.19
N PHE A 191 16.46 -11.25 -1.36
CA PHE A 191 17.75 -11.88 -1.70
C PHE A 191 18.78 -10.90 -2.26
N THR A 192 18.38 -9.67 -2.60
CA THR A 192 19.22 -8.71 -3.33
C THR A 192 19.87 -7.64 -2.44
N GLU A 193 19.66 -7.71 -1.11
CA GLU A 193 20.21 -6.75 -0.12
C GLU A 193 19.99 -5.27 -0.49
N LEU A 194 18.90 -4.97 -1.21
CA LEU A 194 18.57 -3.61 -1.61
C LEU A 194 18.05 -2.79 -0.41
N PRO A 195 18.25 -1.47 -0.42
CA PRO A 195 17.74 -0.60 0.63
C PRO A 195 16.21 -0.67 0.68
N TYR A 196 15.68 -0.64 1.90
CA TYR A 196 14.25 -0.77 2.18
C TYR A 196 13.36 0.20 1.39
N GLU A 197 13.81 1.45 1.22
CA GLU A 197 13.07 2.48 0.46
C GLU A 197 12.91 2.14 -1.03
N THR A 198 13.88 1.43 -1.61
CA THR A 198 13.78 0.96 -3.00
C THR A 198 12.73 -0.14 -3.12
N VAL A 199 12.72 -1.10 -2.19
CA VAL A 199 11.72 -2.18 -2.17
C VAL A 199 10.31 -1.62 -1.99
N ARG A 200 10.14 -0.69 -1.05
CA ARG A 200 8.88 0.05 -0.84
C ARG A 200 8.42 0.75 -2.11
N SER A 201 9.32 1.48 -2.77
CA SER A 201 9.00 2.20 -4.02
C SER A 201 8.55 1.25 -5.13
N VAL A 202 9.24 0.12 -5.31
CA VAL A 202 8.86 -0.90 -6.30
C VAL A 202 7.47 -1.48 -6.01
N ILE A 203 7.17 -1.81 -4.76
CA ILE A 203 5.86 -2.32 -4.35
C ILE A 203 4.75 -1.28 -4.62
N LEU A 204 5.02 0.01 -4.35
CA LEU A 204 4.09 1.10 -4.64
C LEU A 204 3.86 1.25 -6.15
N TYR A 205 4.90 1.18 -6.97
CA TYR A 205 4.77 1.23 -8.43
C TYR A 205 3.95 0.06 -8.98
N ILE A 206 4.19 -1.17 -8.48
CA ILE A 206 3.40 -2.35 -8.87
C ILE A 206 1.92 -2.16 -8.49
N SER A 207 1.66 -1.73 -7.26
CA SER A 207 0.31 -1.49 -6.76
C SER A 207 -0.41 -0.40 -7.57
N GLY A 208 0.29 0.71 -7.86
CA GLY A 208 -0.22 1.81 -8.68
C GLY A 208 -0.49 1.39 -10.13
N ALA A 209 0.41 0.63 -10.76
CA ALA A 209 0.23 0.13 -12.12
C ALA A 209 -0.98 -0.81 -12.23
N LEU A 210 -1.15 -1.72 -11.28
CA LEU A 210 -2.32 -2.61 -11.24
C LEU A 210 -3.61 -1.85 -10.97
N TYR A 211 -3.57 -0.82 -10.11
CA TYR A 211 -4.72 0.03 -9.86
C TYR A 211 -5.15 0.81 -11.11
N LEU A 212 -4.20 1.38 -11.86
CA LEU A 212 -4.48 2.03 -13.15
C LEU A 212 -5.06 1.03 -14.16
N LEU A 213 -4.51 -0.18 -14.21
CA LEU A 213 -5.02 -1.24 -15.09
C LEU A 213 -6.44 -1.64 -14.68
N LEU A 214 -6.74 -1.74 -13.39
CA LEU A 214 -8.11 -1.97 -12.89
C LEU A 214 -9.07 -0.87 -13.38
N ILE A 215 -8.72 0.40 -13.22
CA ILE A 215 -9.55 1.52 -13.69
C ILE A 215 -9.80 1.39 -15.20
N PHE A 216 -8.74 1.15 -15.97
CA PHE A 216 -8.83 0.99 -17.42
C PHE A 216 -9.74 -0.18 -17.82
N ARG A 217 -9.62 -1.33 -17.15
CA ARG A 217 -10.47 -2.50 -17.43
C ARG A 217 -11.93 -2.25 -17.07
N LYS A 218 -12.22 -1.55 -15.97
CA LYS A 218 -13.59 -1.12 -15.65
C LYS A 218 -14.14 -0.14 -16.67
N ALA A 219 -13.33 0.81 -17.12
CA ALA A 219 -13.71 1.74 -18.19
C ALA A 219 -14.07 0.99 -19.47
N GLN A 220 -13.28 -0.01 -19.87
CA GLN A 220 -13.58 -0.84 -21.03
C GLN A 220 -14.92 -1.58 -20.89
N ILE A 221 -15.17 -2.22 -19.75
CA ILE A 221 -16.44 -2.92 -19.51
C ILE A 221 -17.60 -1.93 -19.61
N PHE A 222 -17.57 -0.82 -18.87
CA PHE A 222 -18.71 0.11 -18.88
C PHE A 222 -18.90 0.83 -20.22
N SER A 223 -17.82 1.21 -20.91
CA SER A 223 -17.89 1.85 -22.22
C SER A 223 -18.57 0.97 -23.29
N HIS A 224 -18.50 -0.35 -23.14
CA HIS A 224 -19.15 -1.30 -24.04
C HIS A 224 -20.67 -1.39 -23.82
N TYR A 225 -21.15 -1.17 -22.60
CA TYR A 225 -22.58 -1.31 -22.25
C TYR A 225 -23.31 0.01 -22.02
N CYS A 226 -22.59 1.13 -21.88
CA CYS A 226 -23.14 2.43 -21.48
C CYS A 226 -22.49 3.60 -22.23
N SER A 227 -23.13 4.76 -22.15
CA SER A 227 -22.55 6.01 -22.66
C SER A 227 -21.27 6.38 -21.90
N VAL A 228 -20.40 7.16 -22.57
CA VAL A 228 -19.12 7.64 -21.99
C VAL A 228 -19.34 8.43 -20.70
N LEU A 229 -20.35 9.30 -20.65
CA LEU A 229 -20.67 10.08 -19.45
C LEU A 229 -21.06 9.18 -18.27
N SER A 230 -21.89 8.16 -18.52
CA SER A 230 -22.29 7.23 -17.47
C SER A 230 -21.09 6.41 -16.98
N THR A 231 -20.20 6.02 -17.90
CA THR A 231 -18.96 5.30 -17.58
C THR A 231 -18.10 6.12 -16.62
N ILE A 232 -17.87 7.40 -16.91
CA ILE A 232 -17.11 8.31 -16.04
C ILE A 232 -17.76 8.42 -14.66
N LEU A 233 -19.08 8.62 -14.59
CA LEU A 233 -19.78 8.78 -13.32
C LEU A 233 -19.68 7.52 -12.44
N TYR A 234 -19.79 6.33 -13.04
CA TYR A 234 -19.60 5.07 -12.31
C TYR A 234 -18.16 4.86 -11.85
N LEU A 235 -17.17 5.17 -12.71
CA LEU A 235 -15.75 5.09 -12.33
C LEU A 235 -15.44 6.03 -11.15
N CYS A 236 -15.92 7.26 -11.23
CA CYS A 236 -15.73 8.24 -10.18
C CYS A 236 -16.35 7.76 -8.86
N SER A 237 -17.58 7.27 -8.89
CA SER A 237 -18.29 6.86 -7.68
C SER A 237 -17.71 5.58 -7.07
N LEU A 238 -17.36 4.57 -7.88
CA LEU A 238 -16.94 3.25 -7.40
C LEU A 238 -15.44 3.12 -7.12
N GLU A 239 -14.59 3.91 -7.78
CA GLU A 239 -13.13 3.84 -7.62
C GLU A 239 -12.55 5.14 -7.08
N ILE A 240 -12.80 6.26 -7.76
CA ILE A 240 -12.08 7.50 -7.48
C ILE A 240 -12.49 8.09 -6.13
N VAL A 241 -13.77 8.04 -5.75
CA VAL A 241 -14.24 8.56 -4.47
C VAL A 241 -13.70 7.74 -3.29
N PRO A 242 -13.83 6.39 -3.23
CA PRO A 242 -13.26 5.61 -2.13
C PRO A 242 -11.73 5.74 -2.02
N THR A 243 -11.01 5.73 -3.15
CA THR A 243 -9.55 5.87 -3.14
C THR A 243 -9.13 7.29 -2.82
N GLY A 244 -9.84 8.29 -3.34
CA GLY A 244 -9.60 9.70 -3.05
C GLY A 244 -9.80 10.02 -1.57
N LEU A 245 -10.83 9.42 -0.93
CA LEU A 245 -11.04 9.55 0.50
C LEU A 245 -9.88 8.93 1.31
N LEU A 246 -9.38 7.77 0.89
CA LEU A 246 -8.24 7.11 1.54
C LEU A 246 -6.94 7.91 1.39
N VAL A 247 -6.71 8.52 0.23
CA VAL A 247 -5.54 9.42 0.04
C VAL A 247 -5.72 10.71 0.83
N ALA A 248 -6.92 11.30 0.85
CA ALA A 248 -7.20 12.49 1.63
C ALA A 248 -7.02 12.25 3.13
N SER A 249 -7.45 11.10 3.65
CA SER A 249 -7.22 10.75 5.06
C SER A 249 -5.73 10.57 5.38
N ALA A 250 -4.89 10.27 4.38
CA ALA A 250 -3.44 10.13 4.59
C ALA A 250 -2.72 11.48 4.72
N MET A 251 -3.30 12.51 4.10
CA MET A 251 -2.72 13.85 4.02
C MET A 251 -3.23 14.75 5.16
N ILE A 252 -4.41 14.44 5.70
CA ILE A 252 -5.10 15.25 6.72
C ILE A 252 -4.87 14.71 8.14
N LEU A 253 -4.77 13.38 8.31
CA LEU A 253 -4.48 12.72 9.60
C LEU A 253 -3.02 12.26 9.67
#